data_AF-A0A8H4R9I1-F1
#
_entry.id   AF-A0A8H4R9I1-F1
#
_cell.length_a   1.000
_cell.length_b   1.000
_cell.length_c   1.000
_cell.angle_alpha   90.00
_cell.angle_beta   90.00
_cell.angle_gamma   90.00
#
_symmetry.space_group_name_H-M   'P 1'
#
loop_
_entity.id
_entity.type
_entity.pdbx_description
1 polymer ?
#
loop_
_entity_poly.entity_id
_entity_poly.type
_entity_poly.pdbx_seq_one_letter_code
_entity_poly.pdbx_strand_id
1 'polypeptide(L)'
;MVCAAYAANVLENALATLGHEARERAFAQVDELLAEYSQWPFGKRAGGASGGVGANLGQVITEEVNNGKDKELQLEVVAACLSVFTRLDSLL
;
A
#
# COMPACT_ATOMS: atom_id res chain seq x y z
N MET A 1 1.67 0.48 -7.92
CA MET A 1 1.76 1.86 -8.45
C MET A 1 1.94 2.89 -7.34
N VAL A 2 1.00 3.03 -6.40
CA VAL A 2 1.02 4.09 -5.36
C VAL A 2 2.25 4.01 -4.45
N CYS A 3 2.60 2.83 -3.94
CA CYS A 3 3.79 2.64 -3.09
C CYS A 3 5.10 3.01 -3.80
N ALA A 4 5.20 2.76 -5.11
CA ALA A 4 6.36 3.13 -5.91
C ALA A 4 6.43 4.65 -6.14
N ALA A 5 5.29 5.29 -6.40
CA ALA A 5 5.22 6.74 -6.54
C ALA A 5 5.57 7.48 -5.24
N TYR A 6 5.18 6.89 -4.10
CA TYR A 6 5.55 7.37 -2.78
C TYR A 6 7.06 7.28 -2.55
N ALA A 7 7.65 6.09 -2.74
CA ALA A 7 9.08 5.87 -2.56
C ALA A 7 9.96 6.60 -3.59
N ALA A 8 9.40 7.01 -4.73
CA ALA A 8 10.07 7.85 -5.73
C ALA A 8 9.81 9.34 -5.53
N ASN A 9 9.16 9.76 -4.43
CA ASN A 9 8.85 11.16 -4.08
C ASN A 9 8.02 11.91 -5.13
N VAL A 10 7.33 11.21 -6.04
CA VAL A 10 6.47 11.84 -7.06
C VAL A 10 4.99 11.82 -6.70
N LEU A 11 4.60 11.12 -5.63
CA LEU A 11 3.20 11.05 -5.19
C LEU A 11 2.63 12.44 -4.84
N GLU A 12 3.45 13.34 -4.30
CA GLU A 12 3.02 14.71 -3.94
C GLU A 12 2.46 15.48 -5.15
N ASN A 13 3.01 15.25 -6.35
CA ASN A 13 2.56 15.91 -7.58
C ASN A 13 1.08 15.61 -7.88
N ALA A 14 0.61 14.40 -7.55
CA ALA A 14 -0.79 14.01 -7.74
C ALA A 14 -1.71 14.54 -6.62
N LEU A 15 -1.16 14.87 -5.46
CA LEU A 15 -1.90 15.37 -4.29
C LEU A 15 -1.89 16.90 -4.16
N ALA A 16 -1.26 17.61 -5.12
CA ALA A 16 -1.02 19.05 -5.05
C ALA A 16 -2.30 19.89 -4.90
N THR A 17 -3.43 19.43 -5.43
CA THR A 17 -4.73 20.12 -5.35
C THR A 17 -5.50 19.85 -4.05
N LEU A 18 -5.04 18.92 -3.21
CA LEU A 18 -5.68 18.58 -1.94
C LEU A 18 -5.27 19.57 -0.84
N GLY A 19 -6.19 19.81 0.10
CA GLY A 19 -5.88 20.53 1.34
C GLY A 19 -4.88 19.77 2.21
N HIS A 20 -4.19 20.49 3.10
CA HIS A 20 -3.10 19.96 3.93
C HIS A 20 -3.50 18.67 4.68
N GLU A 21 -4.63 18.69 5.37
CA GLU A 21 -5.11 17.55 6.16
C GLU A 21 -5.41 16.32 5.31
N ALA A 22 -5.98 16.51 4.11
CA ALA A 22 -6.27 15.42 3.18
C ALA A 22 -4.97 14.83 2.61
N ARG A 23 -3.94 15.66 2.42
CA ARG A 23 -2.62 15.22 1.96
C ARG A 23 -1.92 14.37 3.02
N GLU A 24 -1.91 14.81 4.28
CA GLU A 24 -1.34 14.03 5.39
C GLU A 24 -2.06 12.68 5.56
N ARG A 25 -3.39 12.68 5.51
CA ARG A 25 -4.18 11.43 5.55
C ARG A 25 -3.85 10.49 4.38
N ALA A 26 -3.60 11.04 3.19
CA ALA A 26 -3.22 10.23 2.02
C ALA A 26 -1.83 9.59 2.20
N PHE A 27 -0.83 10.34 2.70
CA PHE A 27 0.49 9.78 2.97
C PHE A 27 0.46 8.70 4.04
N ALA A 28 -0.20 8.96 5.18
CA ALA A 28 -0.38 7.97 6.24
C ALA A 28 -1.04 6.68 5.73
N GLN A 29 -2.04 6.80 4.84
CA GLN A 29 -2.66 5.64 4.23
C GLN A 29 -1.68 4.83 3.37
N VAL A 30 -0.79 5.49 2.62
CA VAL A 30 0.19 4.79 1.77
C VAL A 30 1.27 4.11 2.61
N ASP A 31 1.68 4.71 3.74
CA ASP A 31 2.57 4.06 4.71
C ASP A 31 1.96 2.77 5.26
N GLU A 32 0.67 2.80 5.63
CA GLU A 32 -0.05 1.59 6.05
C GLU A 32 -0.09 0.53 4.96
N LEU A 33 -0.34 0.91 3.70
CA LEU A 33 -0.33 -0.02 2.56
C LEU A 33 1.06 -0.65 2.37
N LEU A 34 2.12 0.14 2.48
CA LEU A 34 3.49 -0.36 2.40
C LEU A 34 3.80 -1.34 3.53
N ALA A 35 3.44 -1.01 4.77
CA ALA A 35 3.64 -1.89 5.91
C ALA A 35 2.89 -3.22 5.75
N GLU A 36 1.65 -3.18 5.27
CA GLU A 36 0.78 -4.35 5.18
C GLU A 36 1.10 -5.27 3.99
N TYR A 37 1.44 -4.69 2.83
CA TYR A 37 1.65 -5.43 1.59
C TYR A 37 3.11 -5.67 1.22
N SER A 38 4.07 -5.24 2.06
CA SER A 38 5.51 -5.52 1.86
C SER A 38 5.95 -6.92 2.30
N GLN A 39 5.01 -7.75 2.77
CA GLN A 39 5.27 -9.13 3.16
C GLN A 39 4.18 -10.06 2.63
N TRP A 40 4.59 -11.20 2.08
CA TRP A 40 3.70 -12.28 1.68
C TRP A 40 3.70 -13.39 2.75
N PRO A 41 2.55 -14.03 3.06
CA PRO A 41 1.20 -13.71 2.60
C PRO A 41 0.71 -12.35 3.12
N PHE A 42 -0.09 -11.66 2.31
CA PHE A 42 -0.66 -10.37 2.72
C PHE A 42 -1.45 -10.55 4.02
N GLY A 43 -1.11 -9.73 5.02
CA GLY A 43 -1.79 -9.75 6.31
C GLY A 43 -3.28 -9.41 6.17
N LYS A 44 -4.11 -9.96 7.06
CA LYS A 44 -5.45 -9.41 7.27
C LYS A 44 -5.29 -8.17 8.14
N ARG A 45 -5.74 -7.00 7.66
CA ARG A 45 -5.86 -5.77 8.49
C ARG A 45 -6.34 -6.11 9.89
N ALA A 46 -5.44 -6.04 10.88
CA ALA A 46 -5.79 -6.05 12.28
C ALA A 46 -6.34 -4.66 12.62
N GLY A 47 -7.58 -4.39 12.17
CA GLY A 47 -8.19 -3.07 12.29
C GLY A 47 -8.64 -2.55 10.93
N GLY A 48 -9.70 -3.14 10.38
CA GLY A 48 -10.54 -2.39 9.46
C GLY A 48 -11.10 -1.20 10.21
N ALA A 49 -10.46 -0.03 10.10
CA ALA A 49 -11.01 1.23 10.58
C ALA A 49 -12.37 1.41 9.89
N SER A 50 -13.43 1.09 10.62
CA SER A 50 -14.80 1.26 10.21
C SER A 50 -15.02 2.76 9.97
N GLY A 51 -14.95 3.17 8.69
CA GLY A 51 -15.15 4.56 8.26
C GLY A 51 -13.91 5.29 7.71
N GLY A 52 -12.76 4.63 7.58
CA GLY A 52 -11.52 5.23 7.04
C GLY A 52 -11.37 5.17 5.51
N VAL A 53 -10.30 5.79 4.99
CA VAL A 53 -9.91 5.71 3.58
C VAL A 53 -9.63 4.24 3.22
N GLY A 54 -10.18 3.76 2.10
CA GLY A 54 -9.95 2.38 1.66
C GLY A 54 -10.52 1.31 2.60
N ALA A 55 -11.64 1.58 3.29
CA ALA A 55 -12.26 0.64 4.22
C ALA A 55 -12.58 -0.75 3.61
N ASN A 56 -12.91 -0.81 2.32
CA ASN A 56 -13.21 -2.07 1.61
C ASN A 56 -11.95 -2.76 1.03
N LEU A 57 -10.77 -2.15 1.11
CA LEU A 57 -9.59 -2.60 0.38
C LEU A 57 -9.14 -4.01 0.77
N GLY A 58 -9.12 -4.32 2.07
CA GLY A 58 -8.74 -5.65 2.55
C GLY A 58 -9.67 -6.76 2.05
N GLN A 59 -10.97 -6.48 1.92
CA GLN A 59 -11.93 -7.42 1.36
C GLN A 59 -11.66 -7.65 -0.13
N VAL A 60 -11.51 -6.57 -0.91
CA VAL A 60 -11.29 -6.65 -2.36
C VAL A 60 -9.97 -7.38 -2.68
N ILE A 61 -8.89 -7.11 -1.93
CA ILE A 61 -7.62 -7.81 -2.11
C ILE A 61 -7.74 -9.29 -1.76
N THR A 62 -8.42 -9.63 -0.67
CA THR A 62 -8.64 -11.03 -0.29
C THR A 62 -9.42 -11.77 -1.38
N GLU A 63 -10.44 -11.13 -1.96
CA GLU A 63 -11.20 -11.68 -3.07
C GLU A 63 -10.34 -11.87 -4.34
N GLU A 64 -9.52 -10.87 -4.69
CA GLU A 64 -8.63 -10.93 -5.86
C GLU A 64 -7.57 -12.04 -5.72
N VAL A 65 -6.94 -12.15 -4.55
CA VAL A 65 -5.96 -13.21 -4.25
C VAL A 65 -6.63 -14.59 -4.33
N ASN A 66 -7.83 -14.74 -3.77
CA ASN A 66 -8.58 -16.01 -3.83
C ASN A 66 -8.96 -16.40 -5.26
N ASN A 67 -9.19 -15.43 -6.14
CA ASN A 67 -9.50 -15.65 -7.55
C ASN A 67 -8.25 -15.96 -8.40
N GLY A 68 -7.04 -15.76 -7.86
CA GLY A 68 -5.76 -15.93 -8.55
C GLY A 68 -4.77 -16.81 -7.79
N LYS A 69 -5.22 -17.94 -7.22
CA LYS A 69 -4.38 -18.85 -6.41
C LYS A 69 -3.17 -19.43 -7.16
N ASP A 70 -3.21 -19.47 -8.48
CA ASP A 70 -2.09 -19.87 -9.32
C ASP A 70 -0.96 -18.82 -9.39
N LYS A 71 -1.18 -17.62 -8.82
CA LYS A 71 -0.29 -16.46 -8.90
C LYS A 71 0.44 -16.13 -7.59
N GLU A 72 0.40 -17.00 -6.59
CA GLU A 72 0.99 -16.74 -5.27
C GLU A 72 2.49 -16.40 -5.34
N LEU A 73 3.25 -17.09 -6.20
CA LEU A 73 4.68 -16.83 -6.39
C LEU A 73 4.93 -15.43 -6.97
N GLN A 74 4.08 -14.98 -7.89
CA GLN A 74 4.17 -13.64 -8.47
C GLN A 74 3.81 -12.57 -7.45
N LEU A 75 2.83 -12.84 -6.58
CA LEU A 75 2.46 -11.94 -5.48
C LEU A 75 3.58 -11.81 -4.44
N GLU A 76 4.30 -12.88 -4.15
CA GLU A 76 5.49 -12.85 -3.29
C GLU A 76 6.60 -11.94 -3.87
N VAL A 77 6.85 -12.00 -5.18
CA VAL A 77 7.80 -11.10 -5.86
C VAL A 77 7.36 -9.64 -5.73
N VAL A 78 6.06 -9.36 -5.88
CA VAL A 78 5.51 -8.01 -5.70
C VAL A 78 5.71 -7.52 -4.26
N ALA A 79 5.42 -8.36 -3.26
CA ALA A 79 5.63 -8.03 -1.85
C ALA A 79 7.10 -7.73 -1.54
N ALA A 80 8.02 -8.54 -2.09
CA ALA A 80 9.45 -8.31 -1.96
C ALA A 80 9.89 -6.98 -2.57
N CYS A 81 9.38 -6.60 -3.75
CA CYS A 81 9.63 -5.27 -4.32
C CYS A 81 9.12 -4.13 -3.41
N LEU A 82 7.94 -4.29 -2.81
CA LEU A 82 7.41 -3.32 -1.85
C LEU A 82 8.27 -3.24 -0.58
N SER A 83 8.84 -4.35 -0.12
CA SER A 83 9.80 -4.39 1.01
C SER A 83 11.09 -3.62 0.72
N VAL A 84 11.52 -3.52 -0.54
CA VAL A 84 12.65 -2.66 -0.91
C VAL A 84 12.26 -1.19 -0.78
N PHE A 85 11.03 -0.83 -1.17
CA PHE A 85 10.55 0.55 -1.10
C PHE A 85 10.48 1.10 0.33
N THR A 86 10.16 0.26 1.33
CA THR A 86 10.18 0.68 2.75
C THR A 86 11.57 1.06 3.27
N ARG A 87 12.63 0.71 2.54
CA ARG A 87 14.02 1.00 2.90
C ARG A 87 14.65 2.10 2.05
N LEU A 88 13.94 2.60 1.03
CA LEU A 88 14.51 3.63 0.13
C LEU A 88 14.73 4.97 0.85
N ASP A 89 13.96 5.27 1.90
CA ASP A 89 14.20 6.45 2.74
C ASP A 89 15.58 6.45 3.39
N SER A 90 16.28 5.31 3.51
CA SER A 90 17.65 5.29 4.06
C SER A 90 18.73 5.71 3.06
N LEU A 91 18.38 5.96 1.80
CA LEU A 91 19.32 6.32 0.73
C LEU A 91 19.26 7.81 0.33
N LEU A 92 18.24 8.54 0.80
CA LEU A 92 18.02 9.98 0.59
C LEU A 92 18.45 10.77 1.84
#